data_AF-A0A9D8IXF5-F1
#
_entry.id   AF-A0A9D8IXF5-F1
#
_cell.length_a   1.000
_cell.length_b   1.000
_cell.length_c   1.000
_cell.angle_alpha   90.00
_cell.angle_beta   90.00
_cell.angle_gamma   90.00
#
_symmetry.space_group_name_H-M   'P 1'
#
loop_
_entity.id
_entity.type
_entity.pdbx_description
1 polymer ?
#
loop_
_entity_poly.entity_id
_entity_poly.type
_entity_poly.pdbx_seq_one_letter_code
_entity_poly.pdbx_strand_id
1 'polypeptide(L)'
;MSQPRELFIAGSPDDLARAAAGRLMDTAHRAIAARGRFSVALSGGSTPRRLYQLLTQAPYQQGIDWSRVHLFFADERFVPHTDAESP
;
A
#
# COMPACT_ATOMS: atom_id res chain seq x y z
N MET A 1 -17.23 7.49 -17.61
CA MET A 1 -16.96 6.10 -18.05
C MET A 1 -15.96 5.50 -17.08
N SER A 2 -16.20 4.31 -16.54
CA SER A 2 -15.24 3.64 -15.63
C SER A 2 -13.99 3.25 -16.43
N GLN A 3 -12.81 3.47 -15.88
CA GLN A 3 -11.55 2.99 -16.47
C GLN A 3 -11.61 1.46 -16.61
N PRO A 4 -11.00 0.87 -17.66
CA PRO A 4 -10.97 -0.58 -17.82
C PRO A 4 -10.28 -1.23 -16.62
N ARG A 5 -10.82 -2.35 -16.15
CA ARG A 5 -10.26 -3.10 -15.04
C ARG A 5 -9.05 -3.90 -15.52
N GLU A 6 -7.91 -3.75 -14.86
CA GLU A 6 -6.73 -4.58 -15.08
C GLU A 6 -6.79 -5.80 -14.14
N LEU A 7 -6.52 -7.00 -14.67
CA LEU A 7 -6.40 -8.23 -13.88
C LEU A 7 -4.95 -8.70 -13.88
N PHE A 8 -4.37 -8.85 -12.70
CA PHE A 8 -3.03 -9.40 -12.50
C PHE A 8 -3.13 -10.69 -11.67
N ILE A 9 -2.52 -11.77 -12.16
CA ILE A 9 -2.49 -13.08 -11.50
C ILE A 9 -1.05 -13.38 -11.10
N ALA A 10 -0.82 -13.62 -9.81
CA ALA A 10 0.48 -13.96 -9.26
C ALA A 10 0.58 -15.46 -8.94
N GLY A 11 1.79 -16.02 -9.02
CA GLY A 11 2.02 -17.44 -8.71
C GLY A 11 2.03 -17.76 -7.21
N SER A 12 2.21 -16.75 -6.35
CA SER A 12 2.23 -16.91 -4.90
C SER A 12 1.81 -15.62 -4.17
N PRO A 13 1.45 -15.69 -2.87
CA PRO A 13 1.20 -14.51 -2.06
C PRO A 13 2.39 -13.54 -1.99
N ASP A 14 3.61 -14.08 -1.99
CA ASP A 14 4.83 -13.27 -1.98
C ASP A 14 5.06 -12.55 -3.31
N ASP A 15 4.75 -13.19 -4.44
CA ASP A 15 4.81 -12.56 -5.76
C ASP A 15 3.75 -11.46 -5.89
N LEU A 16 2.55 -11.70 -5.36
CA LEU A 16 1.50 -10.69 -5.31
C LEU A 16 1.94 -9.47 -4.49
N ALA A 17 2.53 -9.70 -3.30
CA ALA A 17 3.00 -8.64 -2.43
C ALA A 17 4.12 -7.81 -3.08
N ARG A 18 5.09 -8.46 -3.74
CA ARG A 18 6.17 -7.77 -4.48
C ARG A 18 5.63 -6.95 -5.66
N ALA A 19 4.69 -7.52 -6.43
CA ALA A 19 4.07 -6.81 -7.54
C ALA A 19 3.25 -5.59 -7.06
N ALA A 20 2.51 -5.75 -5.97
CA ALA A 20 1.77 -4.66 -5.34
C ALA A 20 2.72 -3.56 -4.80
N ALA A 21 3.83 -3.93 -4.17
CA ALA A 21 4.83 -2.99 -3.65
C ALA A 21 5.46 -2.15 -4.77
N GLY A 22 5.83 -2.78 -5.90
CA GLY A 22 6.32 -2.08 -7.08
C GLY A 22 5.28 -1.08 -7.63
N ARG A 23 4.04 -1.53 -7.83
CA ARG A 23 2.95 -0.67 -8.33
C ARG A 23 2.65 0.49 -7.39
N LEU A 24 2.72 0.28 -6.08
CA LEU A 24 2.52 1.34 -5.08
C LEU A 24 3.64 2.37 -5.15
N MET A 25 4.90 1.93 -5.20
CA MET A 25 6.05 2.83 -5.33
C MET A 25 5.96 3.69 -6.61
N ASP A 26 5.68 3.07 -7.75
CA ASP A 26 5.51 3.78 -9.03
C ASP A 26 4.37 4.80 -8.96
N THR A 27 3.28 4.44 -8.28
CA THR A 27 2.13 5.33 -8.10
C THR A 27 2.44 6.48 -7.16
N ALA A 28 3.21 6.22 -6.09
CA ALA A 28 3.70 7.23 -5.17
C ALA A 28 4.60 8.24 -5.90
N HIS A 29 5.57 7.76 -6.70
CA HIS A 29 6.43 8.62 -7.52
C HIS A 29 5.63 9.51 -8.46
N ARG A 30 4.69 8.93 -9.23
CA ARG A 30 3.84 9.72 -10.14
C ARG A 30 3.00 10.75 -9.40
N ALA A 31 2.42 10.38 -8.26
CA ALA A 31 1.58 11.28 -7.45
C ALA A 31 2.38 12.43 -6.84
N ILE A 32 3.55 12.13 -6.26
CA ILE A 32 4.44 13.11 -5.66
C ILE A 32 4.98 14.06 -6.72
N ALA A 33 5.42 13.55 -7.87
CA ALA A 33 5.88 14.38 -8.97
C ALA A 33 4.77 15.31 -9.50
N ALA A 34 3.54 14.82 -9.63
CA ALA A 34 2.45 15.60 -10.19
C ALA A 34 1.80 16.60 -9.20
N ARG A 35 1.78 16.28 -7.90
CA ARG A 35 0.96 17.01 -6.90
C ARG A 35 1.69 17.33 -5.59
N GLY A 36 2.95 16.96 -5.47
CA GLY A 36 3.75 17.14 -4.24
C GLY A 36 3.41 16.17 -3.10
N ARG A 37 2.39 15.31 -3.25
CA ARG A 37 1.99 14.32 -2.23
C ARG A 37 1.37 13.06 -2.82
N PHE A 38 1.49 11.96 -2.09
CA PHE A 38 0.75 10.71 -2.34
C PHE A 38 -0.19 10.43 -1.17
N SER A 39 -1.46 10.13 -1.45
CA SER A 39 -2.45 9.77 -0.44
C SER A 39 -2.98 8.39 -0.72
N VAL A 40 -2.98 7.53 0.29
CA VAL A 40 -3.36 6.11 0.16
C VAL A 40 -4.19 5.70 1.37
N ALA A 41 -5.26 4.95 1.11
CA ALA A 41 -6.07 4.30 2.13
C ALA A 41 -5.65 2.82 2.24
N LEU A 42 -5.28 2.41 3.44
CA LEU A 42 -4.80 1.08 3.78
C LEU A 42 -5.98 0.18 4.13
N SER A 43 -5.96 -1.05 3.62
CA SER A 43 -6.92 -2.09 4.01
C SER A 43 -6.35 -2.98 5.10
N GLY A 44 -7.20 -3.49 5.97
CA GLY A 44 -6.85 -4.54 6.91
C GLY A 44 -6.69 -5.93 6.28
N GLY A 45 -6.41 -6.92 7.12
CA GLY A 45 -6.37 -8.34 6.75
C GLY A 45 -4.99 -8.90 6.45
N SER A 46 -4.93 -10.21 6.20
CA SER A 46 -3.66 -10.95 6.03
C SER A 46 -2.98 -10.68 4.70
N THR A 47 -3.73 -10.44 3.62
CA THR A 47 -3.16 -10.17 2.29
C THR A 47 -2.36 -8.87 2.24
N PRO A 48 -2.87 -7.70 2.71
CA PRO A 48 -2.10 -6.45 2.71
C PRO A 48 -0.96 -6.46 3.73
N ARG A 49 -1.05 -7.24 4.81
CA ARG A 49 0.01 -7.32 5.84
C ARG A 49 1.39 -7.63 5.25
N ARG A 50 1.45 -8.56 4.28
CA ARG A 50 2.72 -8.91 3.63
C ARG A 50 3.28 -7.77 2.79
N LEU A 51 2.42 -7.04 2.09
CA LEU A 51 2.79 -5.82 1.37
C LEU A 51 3.39 -4.78 2.34
N TYR A 52 2.74 -4.51 3.47
CA TYR A 52 3.22 -3.51 4.42
C TYR A 52 4.59 -3.87 5.00
N GLN A 53 4.84 -5.15 5.29
CA GLN A 53 6.17 -5.63 5.69
C GLN A 53 7.24 -5.41 4.61
N LEU A 54 6.90 -5.55 3.33
CA LEU A 54 7.86 -5.29 2.25
C LEU A 54 8.15 -3.79 2.13
N LEU A 55 7.15 -2.92 2.32
CA LEU A 55 7.32 -1.48 2.22
C LEU A 55 8.27 -0.90 3.28
N THR A 56 8.48 -1.59 4.39
CA THR A 56 9.46 -1.21 5.43
C THR A 56 10.88 -1.69 5.13
N GLN A 57 11.11 -2.39 4.02
CA GLN A 57 12.41 -2.94 3.63
C GLN A 57 12.94 -2.25 2.36
N ALA A 58 14.25 -2.34 2.13
CA ALA A 58 14.84 -1.96 0.86
C ALA A 58 14.29 -2.86 -0.28
N PRO A 59 14.07 -2.31 -1.48
CA PRO A 59 14.33 -0.93 -1.89
C PRO A 59 13.21 0.06 -1.54
N TYR A 60 12.01 -0.41 -1.15
CA TYR A 60 10.81 0.42 -1.05
C TYR A 60 10.88 1.49 0.05
N GLN A 61 11.48 1.14 1.20
CA GLN A 61 11.67 2.08 2.31
C GLN A 61 12.48 3.31 1.88
N GLN A 62 13.48 3.11 1.02
CA GLN A 62 14.38 4.16 0.53
C GLN A 62 13.88 4.80 -0.77
N GLY A 63 13.15 4.04 -1.59
CA GLY A 63 12.65 4.48 -2.88
C GLY A 63 11.46 5.42 -2.77
N ILE A 64 10.67 5.35 -1.71
CA ILE A 64 9.49 6.21 -1.50
C ILE A 64 9.87 7.38 -0.58
N ASP A 65 9.56 8.61 -1.00
CA ASP A 65 9.64 9.78 -0.11
C ASP A 65 8.44 9.78 0.86
N TRP A 66 8.59 9.05 1.97
CA TRP A 66 7.56 8.89 3.00
C TRP A 66 7.15 10.20 3.66
N SER A 67 7.98 11.25 3.61
CA SER A 67 7.61 12.57 4.14
C SER A 67 6.47 13.22 3.37
N ARG A 68 6.19 12.74 2.16
CA ARG A 68 5.11 13.20 1.27
C ARG A 68 3.96 12.20 1.14
N VAL A 69 3.97 11.13 1.94
CA VAL A 69 2.92 10.11 1.94
C VAL A 69 1.95 10.40 3.08
N HIS A 70 0.65 10.43 2.75
CA HIS A 70 -0.44 10.58 3.69
C HIS A 70 -1.21 9.26 3.74
N LEU A 71 -1.17 8.61 4.89
CA LEU A 71 -1.83 7.33 5.14
C LEU A 71 -3.20 7.55 5.76
N PHE A 72 -4.17 6.78 5.28
CA PHE A 72 -5.52 6.68 5.83
C PHE A 72 -5.86 5.21 6.01
N PHE A 73 -6.86 4.89 6.82
CA PHE A 73 -7.47 3.56 6.85
C PHE A 73 -8.73 3.58 5.98
N ALA A 74 -8.88 2.59 5.11
CA ALA A 74 -10.06 2.47 4.25
C ALA A 74 -11.31 2.14 5.06
N ASP A 75 -11.13 1.29 6.06
CA ASP A 75 -12.08 0.92 7.10
C ASP A 75 -11.31 0.64 8.40
N GLU A 76 -12.01 0.74 9.54
CA GLU A 76 -11.44 0.51 10.86
C GLU A 76 -12.52 -0.11 11.76
N ARG A 77 -12.11 -0.92 12.73
CA ARG A 77 -13.00 -1.49 13.74
C ARG A 77 -13.11 -0.56 14.94
N PHE A 78 -14.31 -0.48 15.52
CA PHE A 78 -14.53 0.30 16.74
C PHE A 78 -14.07 -0.47 17.99
N VAL A 79 -12.76 -0.66 18.11
CA VAL A 79 -12.07 -1.35 19.21
C VAL A 79 -10.88 -0.49 19.69
N PRO A 80 -10.31 -0.74 20.88
CA PRO A 80 -9.07 -0.08 21.29
C PRO A 80 -7.93 -0.31 20.28
N HIS A 81 -7.02 0.65 20.13
CA HIS A 81 -5.90 0.53 19.19
C HIS A 81 -4.92 -0.62 19.51
N THR A 82 -4.92 -1.09 20.77
CA THR A 82 -4.11 -2.23 21.21
C THR A 82 -4.82 -3.57 21.04
N ASP A 83 -6.05 -3.58 20.54
CA ASP A 83 -6.81 -4.80 20.28
C ASP A 83 -6.23 -5.56 19.08
N ALA A 84 -6.22 -6.89 19.15
CA ALA A 84 -5.70 -7.74 18.07
C ALA A 84 -6.53 -7.66 16.79
N GLU A 85 -7.77 -7.20 16.88
CA GLU A 85 -8.65 -6.96 15.74
C GLU A 85 -8.46 -5.56 15.12
N SER A 86 -7.65 -4.68 15.73
CA SER A 86 -7.22 -3.42 15.08
C SER A 86 -6.28 -3.77 13.89
N PRO A 87 -6.58 -3.31 12.65
CA PRO A 87 -5.88 -3.66 11.41
C PRO A 87 -4.39 -3.32 11.33
#